data_AF-A0A6G7BXV9-F1
#
_entry.id   AF-A0A6G7BXV9-F1
#
_cell.length_a   1.000
_cell.length_b   1.000
_cell.length_c   1.000
_cell.angle_alpha   90.00
_cell.angle_beta   90.00
_cell.angle_gamma   90.00
#
_symmetry.space_group_name_H-M   'P 1'
#
loop_
_entity.id
_entity.type
_entity.pdbx_description
1 polymer ?
#
loop_
_entity_poly.entity_id
_entity_poly.type
_entity_poly.pdbx_seq_one_letter_code
_entity_poly.pdbx_strand_id
1 'polypeptide(L)'
;MNDIINKIYDIIWSDALVYLCLLTGIYFTIRFRCPQLTQIREMIRLLFDGNSSDKGISSFQAFSLAISGRVGTGNIAGVATAIAMGGPGAIFWMWVIAFLGSASAIVEATLGQMYKEVNDGEYRGGPAFYILKGLRSKAFAWTFAIVTIISTGFLLPGVQSNSIGAAVESAFNLSPSVTGLSIAALLAIIIIGGVKRISTVAEYVVPFMAGAYILMALVIIGLNFTQIPAVISLIVKAAFNLEATFGAVAGMAISWGVKRGIYSNEAGQGTAPHAAAAAEVSHPIKQGLVQGFSVYVDTMFVCTATALMILFTGQYNVENPNGGFIVQHLPATEMGPGFTQQAVSHHFPTIGNAFVALALAFFAFTTIMAYYYIAETNISFVSRKKQHKTILIWVLRLLMLVSTYVGCISTAKSAWTLGDIGVGLMAWLNLIAILLLHKKVLAIYDDYREQQKAKKDPIFNNDKFNFPNMELWSKKNSDTLN
;
A
#
# COMPACT_ATOMS: atom_id res chain seq x y z
N MET A 1 10.78 -27.82 1.13
CA MET A 1 10.52 -26.49 0.55
C MET A 1 9.75 -25.60 1.51
N ASN A 2 8.61 -26.07 2.06
CA ASN A 2 7.79 -25.29 3.02
C ASN A 2 8.55 -24.85 4.29
N ASP A 3 9.42 -25.70 4.86
CA ASP A 3 10.16 -25.33 6.08
C ASP A 3 11.19 -24.22 5.86
N ILE A 4 11.79 -24.15 4.67
CA ILE A 4 12.75 -23.08 4.31
C ILE A 4 11.99 -21.76 4.13
N ILE A 5 10.85 -21.80 3.42
CA ILE A 5 9.99 -20.63 3.20
C ILE A 5 9.49 -20.08 4.55
N ASN A 6 9.04 -20.95 5.46
CA ASN A 6 8.59 -20.55 6.80
C ASN A 6 9.72 -19.95 7.63
N LYS A 7 10.92 -20.55 7.63
CA LYS A 7 12.09 -19.96 8.32
C LYS A 7 12.45 -18.57 7.79
N ILE A 8 12.44 -18.39 6.47
CA ILE A 8 12.69 -17.07 5.86
C ILE A 8 11.62 -16.07 6.29
N TYR A 9 10.36 -16.48 6.25
CA TYR A 9 9.23 -15.67 6.68
C TYR A 9 9.35 -15.25 8.15
N ASP A 10 9.68 -16.17 9.06
CA ASP A 10 9.79 -15.90 10.50
C ASP A 10 10.94 -14.92 10.81
N ILE A 11 12.04 -14.99 10.05
CA ILE A 11 13.14 -14.03 10.16
C ILE A 11 12.69 -12.64 9.71
N ILE A 12 12.00 -12.56 8.56
CA ILE A 12 11.57 -11.29 7.97
C ILE A 12 10.52 -10.61 8.85
N TRP A 13 9.47 -11.34 9.24
CA TRP A 13 8.36 -10.86 10.07
C TRP A 13 8.57 -11.14 11.57
N SER A 14 9.83 -11.08 12.00
CA SER A 14 10.17 -11.08 13.42
C SER A 14 9.68 -9.80 14.10
N ASP A 15 9.60 -9.83 15.43
CA ASP A 15 9.29 -8.66 16.25
C ASP A 15 10.20 -7.46 15.95
N ALA A 16 11.43 -7.71 15.49
CA ALA A 16 12.36 -6.68 15.08
C ALA A 16 11.82 -5.81 13.93
N LEU A 17 11.15 -6.39 12.92
CA LEU A 17 10.54 -5.61 11.84
C LEU A 17 9.34 -4.81 12.35
N VAL A 18 8.51 -5.43 13.20
CA VAL A 18 7.35 -4.76 13.82
C VAL A 18 7.80 -3.53 14.60
N TYR A 19 8.83 -3.67 15.45
CA TYR A 19 9.41 -2.56 16.19
C TYR A 19 10.08 -1.54 15.28
N LEU A 20 10.80 -1.95 14.24
CA LEU A 20 11.39 -1.03 13.28
C LEU A 20 10.33 -0.14 12.63
N CYS A 21 9.19 -0.70 12.24
CA CYS A 21 8.08 0.04 11.63
C CYS A 21 7.48 1.06 12.62
N LEU A 22 7.13 0.61 13.83
CA LEU A 22 6.54 1.47 14.87
C LEU A 22 7.51 2.59 15.29
N LEU A 23 8.76 2.26 15.61
CA LEU A 23 9.76 3.21 16.07
C LEU A 23 10.15 4.21 14.98
N THR A 24 10.24 3.78 13.72
CA THR A 24 10.49 4.70 12.59
C THR A 24 9.36 5.70 12.42
N GLY A 25 8.10 5.23 12.50
CA GLY A 25 6.95 6.11 12.41
C GLY A 25 6.84 7.08 13.60
N ILE A 26 7.12 6.62 14.82
CA ILE A 26 7.21 7.50 16.02
C ILE A 26 8.33 8.53 15.82
N TYR A 27 9.50 8.09 15.38
CA TYR A 27 10.66 8.95 15.15
C TYR A 27 10.33 10.06 14.16
N PHE A 28 9.75 9.75 12.99
CA PHE A 28 9.38 10.76 12.00
C PHE A 28 8.22 11.64 12.47
N THR A 29 7.23 11.07 13.16
CA THR A 29 6.14 11.85 13.75
C THR A 29 6.68 12.94 14.66
N ILE A 30 7.57 12.60 15.59
CA ILE A 30 8.17 13.57 16.51
C ILE A 30 9.10 14.52 15.74
N ARG A 31 10.01 13.98 14.93
CA ARG A 31 11.08 14.74 14.28
C ARG A 31 10.57 15.80 13.30
N PHE A 32 9.46 15.51 12.61
CA PHE A 32 8.80 16.40 11.66
C PHE A 32 7.65 17.20 12.29
N ARG A 33 7.48 17.17 13.62
CA ARG A 33 6.48 17.94 14.38
C ARG A 33 5.03 17.57 14.00
N CYS A 34 4.78 16.27 13.91
CA CYS A 34 3.50 15.63 13.61
C CYS A 34 2.86 16.17 12.31
N PRO A 35 3.53 16.01 11.16
CA PRO A 35 3.04 16.56 9.88
C PRO A 35 1.67 15.97 9.52
N GLN A 36 1.40 14.72 9.89
CA GLN A 36 0.14 14.04 9.58
C GLN A 36 -1.09 14.65 10.27
N LEU A 37 -0.90 15.38 11.37
CA LEU A 37 -1.97 16.20 11.98
C LEU A 37 -1.85 17.67 11.59
N THR A 38 -0.64 18.24 11.67
CA THR A 38 -0.44 19.68 11.50
C THR A 38 -0.57 20.15 10.05
N GLN A 39 -0.46 19.25 9.08
CA GLN A 39 -0.57 19.53 7.64
C GLN A 39 -1.78 18.84 6.99
N ILE A 40 -2.72 18.27 7.75
CA ILE A 40 -3.83 17.49 7.15
C ILE A 40 -4.65 18.27 6.10
N ARG A 41 -4.92 19.55 6.36
CA ARG A 41 -5.61 20.45 5.40
C ARG A 41 -4.79 20.62 4.12
N GLU A 42 -3.49 20.71 4.26
CA GLU A 42 -2.56 20.88 3.16
C GLU A 42 -2.48 19.61 2.30
N MET A 43 -2.44 18.45 2.94
CA MET A 43 -2.42 17.17 2.22
C MET A 43 -3.62 17.01 1.28
N ILE A 44 -4.80 17.47 1.70
CA ILE A 44 -6.02 17.43 0.89
C ILE A 44 -6.01 18.52 -0.19
N ARG A 45 -5.63 19.76 0.16
CA ARG A 45 -5.54 20.87 -0.80
C ARG A 45 -4.65 20.51 -1.99
N LEU A 46 -3.50 19.91 -1.70
CA LEU A 46 -2.48 19.57 -2.70
C LEU A 46 -2.89 18.43 -3.64
N LEU A 47 -3.96 17.67 -3.34
CA LEU A 47 -4.49 16.68 -4.29
C LEU A 47 -4.94 17.35 -5.59
N PHE A 48 -5.45 18.57 -5.48
CA PHE A 48 -6.01 19.35 -6.58
C PHE A 48 -5.08 20.50 -7.00
N ASP A 49 -3.82 20.48 -6.55
CA ASP A 49 -2.79 21.45 -6.93
C ASP A 49 -1.90 20.87 -8.05
N GLY A 50 -1.44 21.74 -8.94
CA GLY A 50 -0.55 21.37 -10.06
C GLY A 50 -1.24 20.66 -11.24
N ASN A 51 -0.67 20.85 -12.43
CA ASN A 51 -1.11 20.19 -13.67
C ASN A 51 -0.08 19.14 -14.12
N SER A 52 -0.50 18.23 -14.99
CA SER A 52 0.43 17.34 -15.70
C SER A 52 1.36 18.14 -16.62
N SER A 53 2.54 17.59 -16.91
CA SER A 53 3.49 18.10 -17.89
C SER A 53 3.79 17.05 -18.96
N ASP A 54 4.60 17.38 -19.96
CA ASP A 54 5.05 16.40 -20.97
C ASP A 54 5.80 15.21 -20.35
N LYS A 55 6.40 15.41 -19.17
CA LYS A 55 7.26 14.43 -18.47
C LYS A 55 6.55 13.78 -17.28
N GLY A 56 5.61 14.48 -16.65
CA GLY A 56 5.03 14.10 -15.36
C GLY A 56 3.51 14.14 -15.36
N ILE A 57 2.92 13.43 -14.39
CA ILE A 57 1.48 13.42 -14.16
C ILE A 57 1.10 14.42 -13.06
N SER A 58 -0.18 14.77 -12.96
CA SER A 58 -0.68 15.65 -11.88
C SER A 58 -0.56 15.00 -10.49
N SER A 59 -0.64 15.79 -9.42
CA SER A 59 -0.67 15.26 -8.05
C SER A 59 -1.85 14.33 -7.82
N PHE A 60 -3.02 14.60 -8.37
CA PHE A 60 -4.19 13.72 -8.29
C PHE A 60 -3.96 12.37 -9.00
N GLN A 61 -3.37 12.38 -10.19
CA GLN A 61 -3.06 11.16 -10.93
C GLN A 61 -2.00 10.33 -10.19
N ALA A 62 -0.96 10.96 -9.67
CA ALA A 62 0.06 10.28 -8.87
C ALA A 62 -0.50 9.74 -7.54
N PHE A 63 -1.43 10.46 -6.92
CA PHE A 63 -2.19 9.97 -5.77
C PHE A 63 -3.04 8.75 -6.15
N SER A 64 -3.79 8.81 -7.25
CA SER A 64 -4.64 7.72 -7.73
C SER A 64 -3.83 6.47 -8.08
N LEU A 65 -2.64 6.64 -8.69
CA LEU A 65 -1.70 5.56 -8.96
C LEU A 65 -1.11 4.96 -7.68
N ALA A 66 -0.89 5.75 -6.63
CA ALA A 66 -0.46 5.23 -5.34
C ALA A 66 -1.59 4.47 -4.64
N ILE A 67 -2.81 5.01 -4.65
CA ILE A 67 -4.00 4.35 -4.09
C ILE A 67 -4.31 3.06 -4.83
N SER A 68 -4.13 2.98 -6.15
CA SER A 68 -4.35 1.74 -6.89
C SER A 68 -3.47 0.59 -6.39
N GLY A 69 -2.25 0.90 -5.92
CA GLY A 69 -1.34 -0.07 -5.30
C GLY A 69 -1.71 -0.44 -3.85
N ARG A 70 -2.30 0.50 -3.10
CA ARG A 70 -2.62 0.31 -1.68
C ARG A 70 -3.99 -0.34 -1.45
N VAL A 71 -5.00 0.14 -2.17
CA VAL A 71 -6.38 -0.32 -2.07
C VAL A 71 -6.56 -1.60 -2.88
N GLY A 72 -6.29 -2.71 -2.21
CA GLY A 72 -6.21 -4.05 -2.78
C GLY A 72 -6.80 -5.11 -1.86
N THR A 73 -6.29 -6.34 -2.02
CA THR A 73 -6.62 -7.49 -1.16
C THR A 73 -6.36 -7.23 0.32
N GLY A 74 -5.35 -6.42 0.67
CA GLY A 74 -5.01 -6.06 2.04
C GLY A 74 -6.19 -5.42 2.79
N ASN A 75 -6.98 -4.60 2.13
CA ASN A 75 -8.08 -3.86 2.75
C ASN A 75 -9.31 -4.71 3.03
N ILE A 76 -9.50 -5.80 2.29
CA ILE A 76 -10.66 -6.68 2.42
C ILE A 76 -10.25 -7.95 3.15
N ALA A 77 -9.47 -8.80 2.47
CA ALA A 77 -9.04 -10.06 3.03
C ALA A 77 -7.98 -9.88 4.13
N GLY A 78 -7.08 -8.90 4.00
CA GLY A 78 -6.06 -8.65 5.02
C GLY A 78 -6.63 -8.17 6.35
N VAL A 79 -7.66 -7.31 6.31
CA VAL A 79 -8.43 -6.89 7.50
C VAL A 79 -9.14 -8.08 8.14
N ALA A 80 -9.81 -8.91 7.33
CA ALA A 80 -10.47 -10.12 7.83
C ALA A 80 -9.48 -11.10 8.48
N THR A 81 -8.30 -11.29 7.88
CA THR A 81 -7.22 -12.10 8.47
C THR A 81 -6.66 -11.46 9.74
N ALA A 82 -6.57 -10.13 9.83
CA ALA A 82 -6.15 -9.46 11.05
C ALA A 82 -7.13 -9.72 12.21
N ILE A 83 -8.43 -9.68 11.93
CA ILE A 83 -9.48 -10.04 12.91
C ILE A 83 -9.40 -11.54 13.25
N ALA A 84 -9.22 -12.41 12.25
CA ALA A 84 -9.14 -13.84 12.46
C ALA A 84 -7.99 -14.25 13.38
N MET A 85 -6.82 -13.64 13.18
CA MET A 85 -5.61 -14.05 13.88
C MET A 85 -5.32 -13.23 15.15
N GLY A 86 -5.67 -11.95 15.16
CA GLY A 86 -5.39 -11.02 16.26
C GLY A 86 -6.63 -10.54 17.01
N GLY A 87 -7.82 -11.01 16.63
CA GLY A 87 -9.09 -10.52 17.15
C GLY A 87 -9.41 -9.07 16.74
N PRO A 88 -10.54 -8.51 17.21
CA PRO A 88 -10.93 -7.13 16.91
C PRO A 88 -9.88 -6.08 17.31
N GLY A 89 -9.02 -6.39 18.29
CA GLY A 89 -7.95 -5.52 18.75
C GLY A 89 -6.88 -5.23 17.69
N ALA A 90 -6.71 -6.10 16.69
CA ALA A 90 -5.77 -5.88 15.60
C ALA A 90 -6.11 -4.62 14.79
N ILE A 91 -7.39 -4.24 14.72
CA ILE A 91 -7.85 -3.05 13.98
C ILE A 91 -7.31 -1.77 14.62
N PHE A 92 -7.25 -1.70 15.95
CA PHE A 92 -6.64 -0.56 16.64
C PHE A 92 -5.16 -0.41 16.24
N TRP A 93 -4.43 -1.51 16.19
CA TRP A 93 -3.02 -1.50 15.80
C TRP A 93 -2.81 -1.21 14.32
N MET A 94 -3.76 -1.56 13.45
CA MET A 94 -3.82 -1.07 12.06
C MET A 94 -3.96 0.46 12.02
N TRP A 95 -4.81 1.06 12.86
CA TRP A 95 -4.94 2.52 12.95
C TRP A 95 -3.66 3.18 13.45
N VAL A 96 -3.04 2.63 14.49
CA VAL A 96 -1.78 3.14 15.04
C VAL A 96 -0.68 3.12 13.97
N ILE A 97 -0.50 1.99 13.27
CA ILE A 97 0.54 1.91 12.25
C ILE A 97 0.22 2.77 11.03
N ALA A 98 -1.04 2.99 10.66
CA ALA A 98 -1.41 3.93 9.60
C ALA A 98 -1.12 5.39 10.00
N PHE A 99 -1.43 5.76 11.25
CA PHE A 99 -1.13 7.08 11.76
C PHE A 99 0.38 7.37 11.76
N LEU A 100 1.18 6.43 12.28
CA LEU A 100 2.64 6.54 12.32
C LEU A 100 3.25 6.40 10.91
N GLY A 101 2.69 5.51 10.10
CA GLY A 101 3.10 5.24 8.72
C GLY A 101 2.89 6.42 7.79
N SER A 102 1.87 7.25 8.02
CA SER A 102 1.68 8.51 7.27
C SER A 102 2.92 9.41 7.34
N ALA A 103 3.59 9.49 8.49
CA ALA A 103 4.84 10.24 8.62
C ALA A 103 5.98 9.64 7.77
N SER A 104 6.14 8.31 7.81
CA SER A 104 7.12 7.59 6.98
C SER A 104 6.83 7.75 5.48
N ALA A 105 5.57 7.67 5.08
CA ALA A 105 5.09 7.85 3.71
C ALA A 105 5.45 9.24 3.16
N ILE A 106 5.31 10.29 3.98
CA ILE A 106 5.72 11.65 3.62
C ILE A 106 7.22 11.70 3.33
N VAL A 107 8.04 11.08 4.18
CA VAL A 107 9.51 11.10 4.05
C VAL A 107 9.95 10.33 2.81
N GLU A 108 9.47 9.10 2.62
CA GLU A 108 9.86 8.27 1.46
C GLU A 108 9.38 8.87 0.13
N ALA A 109 8.17 9.42 0.08
CA ALA A 109 7.64 10.06 -1.12
C ALA A 109 8.39 11.36 -1.44
N THR A 110 8.76 12.14 -0.42
CA THR A 110 9.62 13.31 -0.60
C THR A 110 10.97 12.91 -1.17
N LEU A 111 11.58 11.83 -0.66
CA LEU A 111 12.84 11.32 -1.21
C LEU A 111 12.68 10.85 -2.66
N GLY A 112 11.54 10.24 -3.00
CA GLY A 112 11.18 9.90 -4.38
C GLY A 112 11.20 11.13 -5.30
N GLN A 113 10.59 12.23 -4.87
CA GLN A 113 10.61 13.51 -5.60
C GLN A 113 12.00 14.14 -5.67
N MET A 114 12.74 14.16 -4.56
CA MET A 114 14.07 14.77 -4.49
C MET A 114 15.03 14.18 -5.54
N TYR A 115 14.98 12.87 -5.73
CA TYR A 115 15.95 12.12 -6.52
C TYR A 115 15.39 11.54 -7.83
N LYS A 116 14.20 11.99 -8.25
CA LYS A 116 13.61 11.63 -9.56
C LYS A 116 14.55 12.00 -10.71
N GLU A 117 14.41 11.32 -11.83
CA GLU A 117 15.11 11.62 -13.08
C GLU A 117 14.18 11.47 -14.27
N VAL A 118 14.55 12.10 -15.38
CA VAL A 118 13.89 11.86 -16.66
C VAL A 118 14.48 10.59 -17.27
N ASN A 119 13.64 9.57 -17.47
CA ASN A 119 14.02 8.31 -18.09
C ASN A 119 13.00 7.96 -19.17
N ASP A 120 13.47 7.83 -20.41
CA ASP A 120 12.64 7.65 -21.61
C ASP A 120 11.51 8.70 -21.75
N GLY A 121 11.84 9.96 -21.45
CA GLY A 121 10.92 11.10 -21.59
C GLY A 121 9.97 11.32 -20.42
N GLU A 122 9.93 10.41 -19.44
CA GLU A 122 9.03 10.48 -18.28
C GLU A 122 9.80 10.61 -16.97
N TYR A 123 9.18 11.21 -15.94
CA TYR A 123 9.73 11.16 -14.60
C TYR A 123 9.66 9.75 -14.02
N ARG A 124 10.80 9.29 -13.51
CA ARG A 124 10.92 8.05 -12.75
C ARG A 124 11.75 8.29 -11.50
N GLY A 125 11.35 7.64 -10.42
CA GLY A 125 12.05 7.67 -9.14
C GLY A 125 11.63 6.51 -8.27
N GLY A 126 11.99 6.59 -7.00
CA GLY A 126 11.75 5.54 -6.02
C GLY A 126 13.01 5.23 -5.20
N PRO A 127 12.97 4.20 -4.34
CA PRO A 127 14.02 3.99 -3.36
C PRO A 127 15.37 3.64 -3.94
N ALA A 128 15.41 2.87 -5.03
CA ALA A 128 16.66 2.62 -5.75
C ALA A 128 17.38 3.92 -6.16
N PHE A 129 16.61 4.95 -6.55
CA PHE A 129 17.14 6.23 -7.02
C PHE A 129 17.70 7.05 -5.86
N TYR A 130 16.95 7.20 -4.76
CA TYR A 130 17.44 7.97 -3.61
C TYR A 130 18.50 7.23 -2.79
N ILE A 131 18.53 5.90 -2.79
CA ILE A 131 19.65 5.14 -2.22
C ILE A 131 20.91 5.37 -3.06
N LEU A 132 20.80 5.29 -4.39
CA LEU A 132 21.96 5.51 -5.26
C LEU A 132 22.48 6.95 -5.19
N LYS A 133 21.60 7.94 -5.30
CA LYS A 133 21.98 9.36 -5.38
C LYS A 133 22.18 10.02 -4.02
N GLY A 134 21.35 9.65 -3.05
CA GLY A 134 21.33 10.22 -1.70
C GLY A 134 22.35 9.57 -0.78
N LEU A 135 22.38 8.23 -0.70
CA LEU A 135 23.33 7.47 0.13
C LEU A 135 24.63 7.14 -0.59
N ARG A 136 24.68 7.27 -1.93
CA ARG A 136 25.84 6.92 -2.75
C ARG A 136 26.24 5.44 -2.66
N SER A 137 25.28 4.57 -2.33
CA SER A 137 25.50 3.12 -2.22
C SER A 137 24.88 2.39 -3.41
N LYS A 138 25.72 2.04 -4.39
CA LYS A 138 25.29 1.27 -5.57
C LYS A 138 24.80 -0.13 -5.18
N ALA A 139 25.50 -0.81 -4.28
CA ALA A 139 25.14 -2.15 -3.82
C ALA A 139 23.74 -2.14 -3.19
N PHE A 140 23.48 -1.23 -2.26
CA PHE A 140 22.18 -1.15 -1.59
C PHE A 140 21.05 -0.76 -2.56
N ALA A 141 21.31 0.16 -3.50
CA ALA A 141 20.33 0.53 -4.51
C ALA A 141 19.96 -0.65 -5.44
N TRP A 142 20.95 -1.44 -5.85
CA TRP A 142 20.74 -2.63 -6.67
C TRP A 142 20.01 -3.73 -5.90
N THR A 143 20.36 -3.96 -4.63
CA THR A 143 19.64 -4.89 -3.76
C THR A 143 18.16 -4.50 -3.65
N PHE A 144 17.87 -3.22 -3.37
CA PHE A 144 16.48 -2.73 -3.30
C PHE A 144 15.75 -2.94 -4.63
N ALA A 145 16.37 -2.58 -5.76
CA ALA A 145 15.75 -2.69 -7.07
C ALA A 145 15.40 -4.15 -7.42
N ILE A 146 16.34 -5.08 -7.18
CA ILE A 146 16.14 -6.51 -7.47
C ILE A 146 15.06 -7.10 -6.56
N VAL A 147 15.10 -6.81 -5.26
CA VAL A 147 14.07 -7.25 -4.30
C VAL A 147 12.70 -6.72 -4.69
N THR A 148 12.62 -5.46 -5.13
CA THR A 148 11.36 -4.86 -5.58
C THR A 148 10.83 -5.53 -6.84
N ILE A 149 11.68 -5.81 -7.83
CA ILE A 149 11.30 -6.52 -9.06
C ILE A 149 10.74 -7.91 -8.74
N ILE A 150 11.40 -8.67 -7.87
CA ILE A 150 10.95 -10.02 -7.47
C ILE A 150 9.64 -9.92 -6.67
N SER A 151 9.57 -8.98 -5.72
CA SER A 151 8.41 -8.85 -4.84
C SER A 151 7.18 -8.45 -5.64
N THR A 152 7.23 -7.32 -6.34
CA THR A 152 6.09 -6.78 -7.10
C THR A 152 5.83 -7.54 -8.40
N GLY A 153 6.88 -8.13 -9.03
CA GLY A 153 6.74 -8.89 -10.26
C GLY A 153 6.36 -10.36 -10.10
N PHE A 154 6.52 -10.95 -8.91
CA PHE A 154 6.27 -12.37 -8.70
C PHE A 154 5.59 -12.72 -7.37
N LEU A 155 6.03 -12.15 -6.24
CA LEU A 155 5.53 -12.59 -4.93
C LEU A 155 4.15 -12.02 -4.58
N LEU A 156 3.93 -10.73 -4.81
CA LEU A 156 2.68 -10.06 -4.44
C LEU A 156 1.50 -10.27 -5.42
N PRO A 157 1.67 -10.36 -6.75
CA PRO A 157 0.54 -10.53 -7.67
C PRO A 157 -0.31 -11.77 -7.36
N GLY A 158 0.33 -12.85 -6.90
CA GLY A 158 -0.36 -14.09 -6.54
C GLY A 158 -1.33 -13.95 -5.36
N VAL A 159 -1.05 -13.10 -4.36
CA VAL A 159 -1.98 -12.85 -3.24
C VAL A 159 -3.23 -12.13 -3.72
N GLN A 160 -3.03 -11.17 -4.61
CA GLN A 160 -4.10 -10.37 -5.17
C GLN A 160 -5.06 -11.25 -5.99
N SER A 161 -4.52 -12.06 -6.90
CA SER A 161 -5.34 -12.96 -7.72
C SER A 161 -5.98 -14.09 -6.91
N ASN A 162 -5.30 -14.61 -5.88
CA ASN A 162 -5.86 -15.61 -4.97
C ASN A 162 -7.16 -15.13 -4.33
N SER A 163 -7.16 -13.91 -3.81
CA SER A 163 -8.33 -13.37 -3.12
C SER A 163 -9.48 -13.07 -4.08
N ILE A 164 -9.18 -12.62 -5.31
CA ILE A 164 -10.20 -12.52 -6.37
C ILE A 164 -10.79 -13.91 -6.65
N GLY A 165 -9.94 -14.93 -6.83
CA GLY A 165 -10.36 -16.32 -7.06
C GLY A 165 -11.34 -16.81 -6.00
N ALA A 166 -10.98 -16.68 -4.73
CA ALA A 166 -11.82 -17.10 -3.60
C ALA A 166 -13.16 -16.35 -3.56
N ALA A 167 -13.16 -15.04 -3.77
CA ALA A 167 -14.40 -14.26 -3.73
C ALA A 167 -15.32 -14.55 -4.93
N VAL A 168 -14.75 -14.73 -6.13
CA VAL A 168 -15.49 -15.05 -7.36
C VAL A 168 -16.07 -16.46 -7.30
N GLU A 169 -15.30 -17.43 -6.78
CA GLU A 169 -15.79 -18.79 -6.56
C GLU A 169 -16.98 -18.79 -5.59
N SER A 170 -16.84 -18.12 -4.44
CA SER A 170 -17.90 -17.96 -3.44
C SER A 170 -19.16 -17.24 -3.99
N ALA A 171 -18.99 -16.25 -4.86
CA ALA A 171 -20.10 -15.45 -5.38
C ALA A 171 -20.80 -16.05 -6.61
N PHE A 172 -20.05 -16.69 -7.50
CA PHE A 172 -20.53 -17.08 -8.83
C PHE A 172 -20.32 -18.57 -9.13
N ASN A 173 -19.75 -19.36 -8.21
CA ASN A 173 -19.38 -20.76 -8.41
C ASN A 173 -18.48 -20.98 -9.64
N LEU A 174 -17.65 -19.98 -9.97
CA LEU A 174 -16.66 -20.07 -11.04
C LEU A 174 -15.33 -20.58 -10.48
N SER A 175 -14.74 -21.57 -11.16
CA SER A 175 -13.50 -22.18 -10.69
C SER A 175 -12.35 -21.15 -10.67
N PRO A 176 -11.45 -21.22 -9.65
CA PRO A 176 -10.31 -20.31 -9.57
C PRO A 176 -9.40 -20.34 -10.82
N SER A 177 -9.33 -21.47 -11.52
CA SER A 177 -8.57 -21.59 -12.77
C SER A 177 -9.13 -20.71 -13.89
N VAL A 178 -10.46 -20.67 -14.07
CA VAL A 178 -11.11 -19.82 -15.08
C VAL A 178 -10.96 -18.35 -14.72
N THR A 179 -11.14 -18.03 -13.44
CA THR A 179 -10.95 -16.67 -12.91
C THR A 179 -9.51 -16.20 -13.12
N GLY A 180 -8.52 -17.03 -12.78
CA GLY A 180 -7.09 -16.71 -12.94
C GLY A 180 -6.69 -16.48 -14.39
N LEU A 181 -7.20 -17.31 -15.32
CA LEU A 181 -6.94 -17.13 -16.75
C LEU A 181 -7.55 -15.83 -17.28
N SER A 182 -8.76 -15.49 -16.83
CA SER A 182 -9.46 -14.26 -17.21
C SER A 182 -8.71 -13.01 -16.72
N ILE A 183 -8.27 -13.01 -15.45
CA ILE A 183 -7.49 -11.91 -14.86
C ILE A 183 -6.15 -11.77 -15.59
N ALA A 184 -5.44 -12.87 -15.85
CA ALA A 184 -4.18 -12.84 -16.59
C ALA A 184 -4.37 -12.30 -18.01
N ALA A 185 -5.42 -12.71 -18.72
CA ALA A 185 -5.72 -12.19 -20.06
C ALA A 185 -5.99 -10.68 -20.06
N LEU A 186 -6.82 -10.20 -19.13
CA LEU A 186 -7.08 -8.76 -18.95
C LEU A 186 -5.80 -8.00 -18.60
N LEU A 187 -4.98 -8.54 -17.69
CA LEU A 187 -3.72 -7.93 -17.30
C LEU A 187 -2.77 -7.82 -18.50
N ALA A 188 -2.67 -8.85 -19.33
CA ALA A 188 -1.83 -8.86 -20.53
C ALA A 188 -2.18 -7.70 -21.48
N ILE A 189 -3.48 -7.48 -21.74
CA ILE A 189 -3.97 -6.39 -22.60
C ILE A 189 -3.53 -5.01 -22.08
N ILE A 190 -3.54 -4.83 -20.75
CA ILE A 190 -3.19 -3.55 -20.14
C ILE A 190 -1.67 -3.34 -20.10
N ILE A 191 -0.90 -4.30 -19.57
CA ILE A 191 0.55 -4.14 -19.35
C ILE A 191 1.35 -4.04 -20.65
N ILE A 192 0.83 -4.61 -21.75
CA ILE A 192 1.42 -4.44 -23.09
C ILE A 192 1.37 -2.95 -23.52
N GLY A 193 0.33 -2.22 -23.13
CA GLY A 193 0.16 -0.80 -23.42
C GLY A 193 1.06 0.15 -22.63
N GLY A 194 1.78 -0.36 -21.61
CA GLY A 194 2.74 0.40 -20.83
C GLY A 194 2.14 1.36 -19.79
N VAL A 195 3.01 2.18 -19.20
CA VAL A 195 2.73 3.00 -18.01
C VAL A 195 1.60 4.03 -18.20
N LYS A 196 1.57 4.74 -19.34
CA LYS A 196 0.53 5.75 -19.60
C LYS A 196 -0.88 5.15 -19.59
N ARG A 197 -1.05 3.96 -20.16
CA ARG A 197 -2.33 3.23 -20.14
C ARG A 197 -2.73 2.86 -18.71
N ILE A 198 -1.77 2.38 -17.91
CA ILE A 198 -2.02 2.02 -16.51
C ILE A 198 -2.48 3.23 -15.71
N SER A 199 -1.78 4.37 -15.83
CA SER A 199 -2.14 5.61 -15.14
C SER A 199 -3.54 6.09 -15.54
N THR A 200 -3.86 6.05 -16.84
CA THR A 200 -5.18 6.48 -17.34
C THR A 200 -6.29 5.59 -16.78
N VAL A 201 -6.11 4.26 -16.77
CA VAL A 201 -7.11 3.34 -16.22
C VAL A 201 -7.28 3.55 -14.71
N ALA A 202 -6.18 3.70 -13.97
CA ALA A 202 -6.21 3.91 -12.54
C ALA A 202 -6.98 5.19 -12.16
N GLU A 203 -6.80 6.28 -12.90
CA GLU A 203 -7.48 7.57 -12.65
C GLU A 203 -9.01 7.45 -12.63
N TYR A 204 -9.60 6.62 -13.49
CA TYR A 204 -11.05 6.43 -13.53
C TYR A 204 -11.53 5.31 -12.60
N VAL A 205 -10.82 4.18 -12.56
CA VAL A 205 -11.27 2.99 -11.83
C VAL A 205 -11.15 3.18 -10.32
N VAL A 206 -10.08 3.82 -9.84
CA VAL A 206 -9.79 3.92 -8.40
C VAL A 206 -10.82 4.75 -7.63
N PRO A 207 -11.18 5.98 -8.07
CA PRO A 207 -12.19 6.76 -7.35
C PRO A 207 -13.55 6.07 -7.34
N PHE A 208 -13.93 5.44 -8.46
CA PHE A 208 -15.19 4.68 -8.57
C PHE A 208 -15.22 3.48 -7.61
N MET A 209 -14.19 2.63 -7.62
CA MET A 209 -14.16 1.43 -6.79
C MET A 209 -14.12 1.77 -5.30
N ALA A 210 -13.29 2.75 -4.90
CA ALA A 210 -13.18 3.17 -3.50
C ALA A 210 -14.48 3.84 -3.03
N GLY A 211 -15.06 4.72 -3.86
CA GLY A 211 -16.32 5.39 -3.56
C GLY A 211 -17.49 4.41 -3.40
N ALA A 212 -17.64 3.45 -4.32
CA ALA A 212 -18.70 2.44 -4.24
C ALA A 212 -18.57 1.56 -2.99
N TYR A 213 -17.35 1.14 -2.64
CA TYR A 213 -17.09 0.32 -1.46
C TYR A 213 -17.36 1.09 -0.15
N ILE A 214 -16.87 2.33 -0.04
CA ILE A 214 -17.12 3.20 1.12
C ILE A 214 -18.63 3.48 1.26
N LEU A 215 -19.34 3.72 0.16
CA LEU A 215 -20.78 3.93 0.18
C LEU A 215 -21.52 2.72 0.76
N MET A 216 -21.19 1.50 0.32
CA MET A 216 -21.78 0.28 0.88
C MET A 216 -21.51 0.17 2.38
N ALA A 217 -20.28 0.45 2.81
CA ALA A 217 -19.93 0.43 4.23
C ALA A 217 -20.74 1.48 5.01
N LEU A 218 -20.89 2.70 4.51
CA LEU A 218 -21.69 3.74 5.14
C LEU A 218 -23.16 3.33 5.27
N VAL A 219 -23.72 2.63 4.28
CA VAL A 219 -25.08 2.08 4.37
C VAL A 219 -25.16 1.06 5.52
N ILE A 220 -24.23 0.11 5.61
CA ILE A 220 -24.22 -0.89 6.69
C ILE A 220 -23.99 -0.23 8.06
N ILE A 221 -23.11 0.75 8.16
CA ILE A 221 -22.88 1.53 9.38
C ILE A 221 -24.16 2.27 9.78
N GLY A 222 -24.88 2.87 8.81
CA GLY A 222 -26.16 3.53 9.05
C GLY A 222 -27.25 2.58 9.56
N LEU A 223 -27.31 1.37 9.01
CA LEU A 223 -28.21 0.30 9.47
C LEU A 223 -27.88 -0.19 10.89
N ASN A 224 -26.63 -0.03 11.34
CA ASN A 224 -26.14 -0.47 12.66
C ASN A 224 -25.69 0.69 13.55
N PHE A 225 -26.21 1.91 13.33
CA PHE A 225 -25.62 3.11 13.95
C PHE A 225 -25.60 3.07 15.49
N THR A 226 -26.58 2.40 16.11
CA THR A 226 -26.67 2.22 17.57
C THR A 226 -25.52 1.38 18.14
N GLN A 227 -24.91 0.52 17.32
CA GLN A 227 -23.83 -0.36 17.72
C GLN A 227 -22.45 0.30 17.64
N ILE A 228 -22.34 1.49 17.03
CA ILE A 228 -21.04 2.17 16.81
C ILE A 228 -20.22 2.28 18.11
N PRO A 229 -20.78 2.75 19.24
CA PRO A 229 -20.00 2.83 20.48
C PRO A 229 -19.53 1.46 20.98
N ALA A 230 -20.35 0.42 20.81
CA ALA A 230 -20.03 -0.93 21.25
C ALA A 230 -18.88 -1.54 20.44
N VAL A 231 -18.91 -1.40 19.12
CA VAL A 231 -17.84 -1.92 18.24
C VAL A 231 -16.53 -1.16 18.44
N ILE A 232 -16.57 0.17 18.57
CA ILE A 232 -15.36 0.95 18.88
C ILE A 232 -14.80 0.54 20.25
N SER A 233 -15.67 0.38 21.25
CA SER A 233 -15.24 -0.11 22.57
C SER A 233 -14.63 -1.50 22.50
N LEU A 234 -15.19 -2.40 21.68
CA LEU A 234 -14.68 -3.76 21.49
C LEU A 234 -13.26 -3.73 20.92
N ILE A 235 -13.04 -2.96 19.86
CA ILE A 235 -11.73 -2.80 19.21
C ILE A 235 -10.69 -2.31 20.24
N VAL A 236 -11.00 -1.26 20.99
CA VAL A 236 -10.07 -0.68 21.96
C VAL A 236 -9.82 -1.64 23.14
N LYS A 237 -10.88 -2.21 23.72
CA LYS A 237 -10.73 -3.14 24.85
C LYS A 237 -9.93 -4.38 24.46
N ALA A 238 -10.21 -4.97 23.31
CA ALA A 238 -9.47 -6.12 22.80
C ALA A 238 -7.98 -5.78 22.54
N ALA A 239 -7.69 -4.56 22.05
CA ALA A 239 -6.31 -4.12 21.78
C ALA A 239 -5.44 -3.97 23.05
N PHE A 240 -6.07 -3.63 24.18
CA PHE A 240 -5.39 -3.42 25.47
C PHE A 240 -5.62 -4.58 26.46
N ASN A 241 -6.07 -5.74 25.99
CA ASN A 241 -6.35 -6.91 26.84
C ASN A 241 -7.38 -6.64 27.97
N LEU A 242 -8.34 -5.74 27.72
CA LEU A 242 -9.43 -5.41 28.64
C LEU A 242 -10.72 -6.19 28.32
N GLU A 243 -10.70 -7.01 27.27
CA GLU A 243 -11.78 -7.91 26.86
C GLU A 243 -11.34 -9.35 27.08
N ALA A 244 -11.88 -10.02 28.11
CA ALA A 244 -11.43 -11.34 28.56
C ALA A 244 -11.49 -12.39 27.44
N THR A 245 -12.50 -12.32 26.56
CA THR A 245 -12.68 -13.23 25.43
C THR A 245 -11.46 -13.25 24.50
N PHE A 246 -10.79 -12.11 24.30
CA PHE A 246 -9.67 -11.99 23.36
C PHE A 246 -8.30 -11.98 24.05
N GLY A 247 -8.23 -12.32 25.35
CA GLY A 247 -6.98 -12.23 26.10
C GLY A 247 -5.87 -13.16 25.58
N ALA A 248 -6.24 -14.32 25.02
CA ALA A 248 -5.30 -15.25 24.42
C ALA A 248 -4.62 -14.71 23.14
N VAL A 249 -5.19 -13.70 22.48
CA VAL A 249 -4.68 -13.11 21.23
C VAL A 249 -4.21 -11.67 21.39
N ALA A 250 -4.25 -11.10 22.61
CA ALA A 250 -3.93 -9.69 22.83
C ALA A 250 -2.51 -9.30 22.35
N GLY A 251 -1.50 -10.15 22.59
CA GLY A 251 -0.14 -9.92 22.07
C GLY A 251 -0.05 -10.04 20.55
N MET A 252 -0.82 -10.96 19.97
CA MET A 252 -0.91 -11.16 18.52
C MET A 252 -1.68 -10.03 17.82
N ALA A 253 -2.57 -9.32 18.51
CA ALA A 253 -3.27 -8.17 17.97
C ALA A 253 -2.28 -7.10 17.47
N ILE A 254 -1.17 -6.90 18.19
CA ILE A 254 -0.11 -5.95 17.80
C ILE A 254 0.57 -6.43 16.52
N SER A 255 1.09 -7.67 16.51
CA SER A 255 1.86 -8.18 15.38
C SER A 255 1.01 -8.31 14.12
N TRP A 256 -0.21 -8.84 14.22
CA TRP A 256 -1.13 -8.95 13.09
C TRP A 256 -1.69 -7.60 12.64
N GLY A 257 -1.97 -6.69 13.57
CA GLY A 257 -2.42 -5.35 13.24
C GLY A 257 -1.34 -4.54 12.51
N VAL A 258 -0.10 -4.56 12.98
CA VAL A 258 1.03 -3.91 12.30
C VAL A 258 1.28 -4.56 10.95
N LYS A 259 1.33 -5.90 10.90
CA LYS A 259 1.63 -6.65 9.68
C LYS A 259 0.61 -6.42 8.58
N ARG A 260 -0.69 -6.54 8.89
CA ARG A 260 -1.77 -6.33 7.91
C ARG A 260 -1.97 -4.85 7.62
N GLY A 261 -1.70 -3.97 8.58
CA GLY A 261 -1.65 -2.52 8.37
C GLY A 261 -0.61 -2.11 7.34
N ILE A 262 0.65 -2.56 7.47
CA ILE A 262 1.72 -2.29 6.51
C ILE A 262 1.42 -2.91 5.15
N TYR A 263 0.91 -4.16 5.12
CA TYR A 263 0.54 -4.79 3.86
C TYR A 263 -0.52 -3.98 3.10
N SER A 264 -1.45 -3.34 3.80
CA SER A 264 -2.49 -2.52 3.21
C SER A 264 -1.98 -1.15 2.75
N ASN A 265 -1.44 -0.35 3.67
CA ASN A 265 -1.08 1.03 3.33
C ASN A 265 0.31 1.18 2.70
N GLU A 266 1.12 0.11 2.71
CA GLU A 266 2.49 0.06 2.17
C GLU A 266 3.43 1.16 2.74
N ALA A 267 3.08 1.75 3.88
CA ALA A 267 3.85 2.84 4.46
C ALA A 267 5.20 2.34 4.98
N GLY A 268 6.28 2.88 4.44
CA GLY A 268 7.63 2.42 4.76
C GLY A 268 8.07 1.17 3.98
N GLN A 269 7.21 0.59 3.12
CA GLN A 269 7.59 -0.49 2.20
C GLN A 269 8.44 0.03 1.03
N GLY A 270 8.29 1.29 0.64
CA GLY A 270 9.04 1.91 -0.47
C GLY A 270 8.41 1.75 -1.85
N THR A 271 7.14 1.39 -1.95
CA THR A 271 6.37 1.33 -3.20
C THR A 271 5.81 2.70 -3.61
N ALA A 272 5.20 3.43 -2.68
CA ALA A 272 4.60 4.75 -2.90
C ALA A 272 5.55 5.80 -3.52
N PRO A 273 6.86 5.83 -3.22
CA PRO A 273 7.81 6.75 -3.86
C PRO A 273 7.86 6.68 -5.40
N HIS A 274 7.50 5.56 -6.02
CA HIS A 274 7.50 5.43 -7.48
C HIS A 274 6.42 6.31 -8.10
N ALA A 275 5.17 6.16 -7.63
CA ALA A 275 4.05 6.99 -8.06
C ALA A 275 4.27 8.46 -7.65
N ALA A 276 4.80 8.68 -6.44
CA ALA A 276 5.15 10.02 -5.98
C ALA A 276 6.10 10.70 -6.96
N ALA A 277 7.20 10.05 -7.36
CA ALA A 277 8.21 10.62 -8.24
C ALA A 277 7.71 10.96 -9.65
N ALA A 278 6.63 10.33 -10.12
CA ALA A 278 6.02 10.65 -11.41
C ALA A 278 5.30 12.01 -11.43
N ALA A 279 4.96 12.56 -10.24
CA ALA A 279 4.24 13.81 -10.14
C ALA A 279 5.09 15.04 -10.54
N GLU A 280 4.47 15.98 -11.24
CA GLU A 280 4.99 17.32 -11.45
C GLU A 280 4.58 18.23 -10.29
N VAL A 281 5.55 18.72 -9.51
CA VAL A 281 5.29 19.58 -8.34
C VAL A 281 6.39 20.62 -8.18
N SER A 282 6.04 21.80 -7.69
CA SER A 282 6.98 22.90 -7.45
C SER A 282 7.92 22.68 -6.26
N HIS A 283 7.58 21.74 -5.36
CA HIS A 283 8.36 21.46 -4.15
C HIS A 283 8.20 19.98 -3.72
N PRO A 284 9.29 19.24 -3.41
CA PRO A 284 9.23 17.80 -3.10
C PRO A 284 8.24 17.44 -1.98
N ILE A 285 8.16 18.27 -0.94
CA ILE A 285 7.26 18.08 0.21
C ILE A 285 5.78 18.10 -0.19
N LYS A 286 5.38 18.83 -1.25
CA LYS A 286 3.98 18.86 -1.68
C LYS A 286 3.49 17.45 -1.98
N GLN A 287 4.24 16.71 -2.79
CA GLN A 287 3.89 15.33 -3.10
C GLN A 287 4.10 14.39 -1.91
N GLY A 288 5.08 14.66 -1.02
CA GLY A 288 5.20 13.96 0.25
C GLY A 288 3.91 14.00 1.08
N LEU A 289 3.33 15.19 1.24
CA LEU A 289 2.08 15.41 1.98
C LEU A 289 0.90 14.70 1.32
N VAL A 290 0.75 14.79 0.00
CA VAL A 290 -0.26 14.04 -0.77
C VAL A 290 -0.17 12.54 -0.49
N GLN A 291 1.04 11.99 -0.44
CA GLN A 291 1.24 10.55 -0.17
C GLN A 291 1.10 10.16 1.30
N GLY A 292 1.26 11.11 2.21
CA GLY A 292 0.87 10.95 3.62
C GLY A 292 -0.63 10.74 3.76
N PHE A 293 -1.43 11.48 2.99
CA PHE A 293 -2.89 11.35 3.03
C PHE A 293 -3.41 10.05 2.38
N SER A 294 -2.72 9.53 1.36
CA SER A 294 -3.11 8.23 0.79
C SER A 294 -3.05 7.08 1.80
N VAL A 295 -2.29 7.20 2.90
CA VAL A 295 -2.28 6.21 4.00
C VAL A 295 -3.59 6.25 4.79
N TYR A 296 -4.17 7.44 4.98
CA TYR A 296 -5.47 7.59 5.65
C TYR A 296 -6.61 7.04 4.81
N VAL A 297 -6.57 7.29 3.50
CA VAL A 297 -7.58 6.76 2.57
C VAL A 297 -7.59 5.24 2.60
N ASP A 298 -6.42 4.62 2.58
CA ASP A 298 -6.28 3.18 2.71
C ASP A 298 -6.84 2.64 4.04
N THR A 299 -6.23 3.04 5.17
CA THR A 299 -6.49 2.32 6.43
C THR A 299 -7.61 2.96 7.26
N MET A 300 -7.61 4.29 7.39
CA MET A 300 -8.60 4.99 8.21
C MET A 300 -9.99 5.03 7.57
N PHE A 301 -10.07 4.96 6.24
CA PHE A 301 -11.35 4.87 5.53
C PHE A 301 -11.65 3.46 5.05
N VAL A 302 -10.87 2.90 4.11
CA VAL A 302 -11.24 1.62 3.47
C VAL A 302 -11.11 0.43 4.43
N CYS A 303 -9.97 0.23 5.11
CA CYS A 303 -9.82 -0.89 6.05
C CYS A 303 -10.77 -0.79 7.24
N THR A 304 -11.01 0.43 7.72
CA THR A 304 -11.96 0.68 8.81
C THR A 304 -13.38 0.37 8.37
N ALA A 305 -13.77 0.75 7.16
CA ALA A 305 -15.05 0.35 6.56
C ALA A 305 -15.20 -1.18 6.53
N THR A 306 -14.19 -1.92 6.07
CA THR A 306 -14.19 -3.39 6.08
C THR A 306 -14.37 -3.94 7.49
N ALA A 307 -13.55 -3.47 8.43
CA ALA A 307 -13.57 -3.93 9.83
C ALA A 307 -14.95 -3.69 10.46
N LEU A 308 -15.52 -2.51 10.24
CA LEU A 308 -16.84 -2.16 10.75
C LEU A 308 -17.94 -3.03 10.15
N MET A 309 -17.94 -3.27 8.84
CA MET A 309 -18.91 -4.19 8.22
C MET A 309 -18.86 -5.58 8.87
N ILE A 310 -17.66 -6.13 9.07
CA ILE A 310 -17.44 -7.44 9.70
C ILE A 310 -17.90 -7.44 11.16
N LEU A 311 -17.51 -6.43 11.94
CA LEU A 311 -17.75 -6.40 13.39
C LEU A 311 -19.20 -6.07 13.74
N PHE A 312 -19.89 -5.19 12.98
CA PHE A 312 -21.30 -4.90 13.20
C PHE A 312 -22.21 -6.09 12.96
N THR A 313 -21.84 -6.95 12.02
CA THR A 313 -22.64 -8.12 11.63
C THR A 313 -22.21 -9.39 12.37
N GLY A 314 -21.12 -9.32 13.14
CA GLY A 314 -20.54 -10.47 13.83
C GLY A 314 -20.00 -11.55 12.89
N GLN A 315 -19.85 -11.28 11.59
CA GLN A 315 -19.51 -12.31 10.58
C GLN A 315 -17.99 -12.54 10.51
N TYR A 316 -17.43 -13.08 11.59
CA TYR A 316 -16.01 -13.44 11.69
C TYR A 316 -15.77 -14.63 12.62
N ASN A 317 -14.62 -15.28 12.43
CA ASN A 317 -14.03 -16.19 13.40
C ASN A 317 -12.78 -15.57 13.99
N VAL A 318 -12.34 -16.05 15.16
CA VAL A 318 -11.03 -15.76 15.76
C VAL A 318 -10.37 -17.07 16.12
N GLU A 319 -9.19 -17.33 15.55
CA GLU A 319 -8.42 -18.54 15.78
C GLU A 319 -7.81 -18.55 17.19
N ASN A 320 -7.72 -19.76 17.77
CA ASN A 320 -7.02 -19.97 19.03
C ASN A 320 -5.60 -20.47 18.73
N PRO A 321 -4.54 -19.81 19.26
CA PRO A 321 -3.16 -20.30 19.13
C PRO A 321 -2.95 -21.75 19.59
N ASN A 322 -3.75 -22.20 20.56
CA ASN A 322 -3.68 -23.56 21.10
C ASN A 322 -4.49 -24.58 20.27
N GLY A 323 -5.04 -24.16 19.13
CA GLY A 323 -5.91 -24.97 18.27
C GLY A 323 -7.40 -24.67 18.49
N GLY A 324 -8.17 -24.75 17.42
CA GLY A 324 -9.60 -24.42 17.41
C GLY A 324 -9.86 -22.91 17.29
N PHE A 325 -10.99 -22.45 17.83
CA PHE A 325 -11.45 -21.07 17.71
C PHE A 325 -11.77 -20.47 19.09
N ILE A 326 -11.42 -19.21 19.28
CA ILE A 326 -11.90 -18.38 20.39
C ILE A 326 -13.33 -17.92 20.11
N VAL A 327 -13.59 -17.57 18.86
CA VAL A 327 -14.92 -17.21 18.34
C VAL A 327 -15.12 -17.93 17.02
N GLN A 328 -16.24 -18.62 16.84
CA GLN A 328 -16.55 -19.33 15.60
C GLN A 328 -17.98 -19.03 15.15
N HIS A 329 -18.20 -17.89 14.48
CA HIS A 329 -19.52 -17.54 13.92
C HIS A 329 -19.74 -18.09 12.51
N LEU A 330 -18.67 -18.43 11.79
CA LEU A 330 -18.67 -18.87 10.39
C LEU A 330 -17.92 -20.21 10.21
N PRO A 331 -18.50 -21.36 10.61
CA PRO A 331 -17.77 -22.65 10.60
C PRO A 331 -17.27 -23.12 9.24
N ALA A 332 -17.94 -22.72 8.15
CA ALA A 332 -17.64 -23.15 6.78
C ALA A 332 -16.89 -22.08 5.96
N THR A 333 -16.42 -21.00 6.58
CA THR A 333 -15.77 -19.89 5.88
C THR A 333 -14.33 -19.74 6.33
N GLU A 334 -13.41 -19.88 5.38
CA GLU A 334 -12.00 -19.58 5.62
C GLU A 334 -11.77 -18.09 5.88
N MET A 335 -10.70 -17.77 6.63
CA MET A 335 -10.30 -16.38 6.84
C MET A 335 -9.93 -15.71 5.50
N GLY A 336 -10.31 -14.43 5.36
CA GLY A 336 -10.03 -13.65 4.16
C GLY A 336 -11.31 -12.99 3.62
N PRO A 337 -11.49 -12.91 2.29
CA PRO A 337 -12.58 -12.12 1.70
C PRO A 337 -13.98 -12.67 2.06
N GLY A 338 -14.07 -13.95 2.42
CA GLY A 338 -15.31 -14.60 2.86
C GLY A 338 -15.98 -13.92 4.04
N PHE A 339 -15.24 -13.42 5.03
CA PHE A 339 -15.83 -12.72 6.18
C PHE A 339 -16.54 -11.43 5.75
N THR A 340 -15.94 -10.68 4.82
CA THR A 340 -16.56 -9.47 4.27
C THR A 340 -17.78 -9.82 3.41
N GLN A 341 -17.69 -10.89 2.61
CA GLN A 341 -18.82 -11.39 1.82
C GLN A 341 -20.02 -11.72 2.71
N GLN A 342 -19.81 -12.50 3.79
CA GLN A 342 -20.87 -12.84 4.72
C GLN A 342 -21.39 -11.60 5.46
N ALA A 343 -20.52 -10.67 5.84
CA ALA A 343 -20.92 -9.40 6.46
C ALA A 343 -21.86 -8.58 5.58
N VAL A 344 -21.52 -8.39 4.31
CA VAL A 344 -22.40 -7.63 3.39
C VAL A 344 -23.67 -8.42 3.08
N SER A 345 -23.56 -9.73 2.88
CA SER A 345 -24.71 -10.61 2.63
C SER A 345 -25.67 -10.72 3.82
N HIS A 346 -25.22 -10.45 5.04
CA HIS A 346 -26.08 -10.38 6.22
C HIS A 346 -27.20 -9.34 6.06
N HIS A 347 -26.89 -8.17 5.50
CA HIS A 347 -27.89 -7.14 5.19
C HIS A 347 -28.43 -7.22 3.77
N PHE A 348 -27.64 -7.73 2.82
CA PHE A 348 -27.97 -7.79 1.40
C PHE A 348 -27.79 -9.19 0.82
N PRO A 349 -28.63 -10.19 1.19
CA PRO A 349 -28.38 -11.60 0.86
C PRO A 349 -28.28 -11.90 -0.64
N THR A 350 -28.99 -11.13 -1.47
CA THR A 350 -29.04 -11.35 -2.92
C THR A 350 -27.82 -10.81 -3.66
N ILE A 351 -27.20 -9.73 -3.16
CA ILE A 351 -26.15 -9.01 -3.88
C ILE A 351 -24.80 -8.96 -3.15
N GLY A 352 -24.75 -9.29 -1.85
CA GLY A 352 -23.58 -9.03 -1.01
C GLY A 352 -22.32 -9.76 -1.45
N ASN A 353 -22.42 -11.07 -1.72
CA ASN A 353 -21.27 -11.86 -2.19
C ASN A 353 -20.74 -11.35 -3.53
N ALA A 354 -21.64 -11.07 -4.48
CA ALA A 354 -21.30 -10.55 -5.80
C ALA A 354 -20.70 -9.14 -5.74
N PHE A 355 -21.23 -8.27 -4.88
CA PHE A 355 -20.71 -6.93 -4.64
C PHE A 355 -19.25 -6.97 -4.17
N VAL A 356 -18.96 -7.76 -3.12
CA VAL A 356 -17.60 -7.86 -2.58
C VAL A 356 -16.66 -8.54 -3.58
N ALA A 357 -17.12 -9.55 -4.33
CA ALA A 357 -16.32 -10.18 -5.38
C ALA A 357 -15.94 -9.18 -6.49
N LEU A 358 -16.89 -8.36 -6.94
CA LEU A 358 -16.63 -7.32 -7.94
C LEU A 358 -15.73 -6.21 -7.41
N ALA A 359 -15.97 -5.75 -6.17
CA ALA A 359 -15.11 -4.77 -5.51
C ALA A 359 -13.67 -5.28 -5.40
N LEU A 360 -13.50 -6.52 -4.95
CA LEU A 360 -12.18 -7.15 -4.82
C LEU A 360 -11.52 -7.36 -6.17
N ALA A 361 -12.28 -7.71 -7.21
CA ALA A 361 -11.75 -7.78 -8.58
C ALA A 361 -11.16 -6.44 -9.03
N PHE A 362 -11.84 -5.32 -8.80
CA PHE A 362 -11.29 -3.99 -9.12
C PHE A 362 -10.08 -3.65 -8.25
N PHE A 363 -10.19 -3.81 -6.93
CA PHE A 363 -9.14 -3.46 -5.96
C PHE A 363 -7.86 -4.23 -6.30
N ALA A 364 -7.92 -5.56 -6.25
CA ALA A 364 -6.76 -6.41 -6.45
C ALA A 364 -6.21 -6.34 -7.89
N PHE A 365 -7.06 -6.17 -8.93
CA PHE A 365 -6.58 -5.98 -10.29
C PHE A 365 -5.78 -4.67 -10.46
N THR A 366 -6.31 -3.56 -9.92
CA THR A 366 -5.59 -2.28 -9.96
C THR A 366 -4.29 -2.31 -9.18
N THR A 367 -4.23 -3.08 -8.10
CA THR A 367 -2.99 -3.34 -7.36
C THR A 367 -1.96 -4.11 -8.19
N ILE A 368 -2.37 -5.15 -8.91
CA ILE A 368 -1.46 -5.88 -9.82
C ILE A 368 -0.92 -4.94 -10.92
N MET A 369 -1.74 -4.02 -11.44
CA MET A 369 -1.28 -3.02 -12.41
C MET A 369 -0.24 -2.06 -11.81
N ALA A 370 -0.44 -1.60 -10.56
CA ALA A 370 0.51 -0.75 -9.86
C ALA A 370 1.85 -1.47 -9.63
N TYR A 371 1.81 -2.76 -9.28
CA TYR A 371 3.01 -3.59 -9.13
C TYR A 371 3.81 -3.73 -10.42
N TYR A 372 3.14 -3.84 -11.57
CA TYR A 372 3.83 -3.83 -12.86
C TYR A 372 4.59 -2.51 -13.08
N TYR A 373 3.94 -1.37 -12.80
CA TYR A 373 4.57 -0.05 -12.93
C TYR A 373 5.82 0.08 -12.03
N ILE A 374 5.72 -0.38 -10.78
CA ILE A 374 6.83 -0.37 -9.82
C ILE A 374 7.98 -1.26 -10.29
N ALA A 375 7.68 -2.49 -10.72
CA ALA A 375 8.69 -3.43 -11.22
C ALA A 375 9.37 -2.90 -12.49
N GLU A 376 8.62 -2.36 -13.45
CA GLU A 376 9.16 -1.80 -14.70
C GLU A 376 10.06 -0.58 -14.43
N THR A 377 9.70 0.24 -13.44
CA THR A 377 10.53 1.37 -13.01
C THR A 377 11.87 0.90 -12.45
N ASN A 378 11.88 -0.17 -11.64
CA ASN A 378 13.11 -0.75 -11.12
C ASN A 378 13.95 -1.48 -12.18
N ILE A 379 13.31 -2.14 -13.16
CA ILE A 379 14.02 -2.69 -14.32
C ILE A 379 14.72 -1.56 -15.08
N SER A 380 14.01 -0.46 -15.32
CA SER A 380 14.57 0.70 -16.02
C SER A 380 15.73 1.36 -15.27
N PHE A 381 15.73 1.29 -13.93
CA PHE A 381 16.86 1.70 -13.10
C PHE A 381 18.08 0.77 -13.26
N VAL A 382 17.87 -0.55 -13.28
CA VAL A 382 18.95 -1.55 -13.40
C VAL A 382 19.52 -1.56 -14.84
N SER A 383 18.64 -1.47 -15.84
CA SER A 383 18.97 -1.57 -17.26
C SER A 383 19.32 -0.23 -17.93
N ARG A 384 19.89 0.73 -17.18
CA ARG A 384 20.25 2.09 -17.67
C ARG A 384 21.02 2.09 -19.01
N LYS A 385 21.74 1.00 -19.34
CA LYS A 385 22.50 0.85 -20.60
C LYS A 385 21.69 0.32 -21.81
N LYS A 386 20.35 0.29 -21.74
CA LYS A 386 19.35 -0.04 -22.79
C LYS A 386 19.44 -1.44 -23.45
N GLN A 387 20.60 -2.08 -23.54
CA GLN A 387 20.83 -3.29 -24.36
C GLN A 387 19.96 -4.50 -23.98
N HIS A 388 19.49 -4.61 -22.73
CA HIS A 388 18.64 -5.73 -22.28
C HIS A 388 17.27 -5.31 -21.74
N LYS A 389 16.90 -4.02 -21.83
CA LYS A 389 15.68 -3.49 -21.20
C LYS A 389 14.43 -4.21 -21.73
N THR A 390 14.30 -4.35 -23.05
CA THR A 390 13.14 -4.97 -23.69
C THR A 390 12.95 -6.42 -23.24
N ILE A 391 14.03 -7.19 -23.17
CA ILE A 391 13.98 -8.60 -22.74
C ILE A 391 13.51 -8.69 -21.29
N LEU A 392 14.09 -7.88 -20.41
CA LEU A 392 13.71 -7.85 -18.99
C LEU A 392 12.24 -7.47 -18.78
N ILE A 393 11.72 -6.52 -19.56
CA ILE A 393 10.30 -6.14 -19.50
C ILE A 393 9.40 -7.31 -19.93
N TRP A 394 9.73 -8.02 -21.00
CA TRP A 394 8.94 -9.19 -21.43
C TRP A 394 9.01 -10.34 -20.41
N VAL A 395 10.18 -10.58 -19.81
CA VAL A 395 10.32 -11.55 -18.72
C VAL A 395 9.45 -11.15 -17.53
N LEU A 396 9.43 -9.87 -17.13
CA LEU A 396 8.56 -9.37 -16.06
C LEU A 396 7.08 -9.60 -16.40
N ARG A 397 6.65 -9.25 -17.61
CA ARG A 397 5.25 -9.46 -18.05
C ARG A 397 4.86 -10.92 -17.93
N LEU A 398 5.68 -11.83 -18.46
CA LEU A 398 5.43 -13.27 -18.38
C LEU A 398 5.38 -13.75 -16.92
N LEU A 399 6.34 -13.32 -16.09
CA LEU A 399 6.43 -13.68 -14.68
C LEU A 399 5.18 -13.23 -13.90
N MET A 400 4.69 -12.01 -14.15
CA MET A 400 3.49 -11.49 -13.51
C MET A 400 2.23 -12.23 -13.95
N LEU A 401 2.10 -12.58 -15.24
CA LEU A 401 0.97 -13.35 -15.75
C LEU A 401 0.94 -14.76 -15.14
N VAL A 402 2.10 -15.42 -15.07
CA VAL A 402 2.23 -16.74 -14.43
C VAL A 402 1.93 -16.65 -12.94
N SER A 403 2.50 -15.67 -12.22
CA SER A 403 2.22 -15.46 -10.79
C SER A 403 0.74 -15.19 -10.53
N THR A 404 0.10 -14.38 -11.37
CA THR A 404 -1.34 -14.08 -11.29
C THR A 404 -2.17 -15.35 -11.45
N TYR A 405 -1.89 -16.17 -12.47
CA TYR A 405 -2.61 -17.43 -12.68
C TYR A 405 -2.36 -18.43 -11.54
N VAL A 406 -1.10 -18.69 -11.22
CA VAL A 406 -0.69 -19.64 -10.17
C VAL A 406 -1.22 -19.23 -8.80
N GLY A 407 -1.17 -17.95 -8.46
CA GLY A 407 -1.72 -17.44 -7.20
C GLY A 407 -3.21 -17.65 -7.09
N CYS A 408 -3.95 -17.47 -8.19
CA CYS A 408 -5.41 -17.67 -8.23
C CYS A 408 -5.80 -19.11 -7.87
N ILE A 409 -5.00 -20.10 -8.28
CA ILE A 409 -5.24 -21.52 -8.00
C ILE A 409 -4.49 -22.06 -6.77
N SER A 410 -3.67 -21.23 -6.13
CA SER A 410 -2.91 -21.61 -4.93
C SER A 410 -3.79 -21.55 -3.68
N THR A 411 -3.32 -22.14 -2.58
CA THR A 411 -3.98 -21.94 -1.29
C THR A 411 -3.72 -20.53 -0.75
N ALA A 412 -4.70 -19.97 -0.02
CA ALA A 412 -4.56 -18.65 0.60
C ALA A 412 -3.29 -18.56 1.45
N LYS A 413 -3.04 -19.57 2.31
CA LYS A 413 -1.83 -19.63 3.13
C LYS A 413 -0.54 -19.47 2.30
N SER A 414 -0.39 -20.22 1.21
CA SER A 414 0.83 -20.14 0.38
C SER A 414 0.97 -18.78 -0.30
N ALA A 415 -0.13 -18.25 -0.84
CA ALA A 415 -0.11 -16.96 -1.51
C ALA A 415 0.32 -15.88 -0.52
N TRP A 416 -0.35 -15.78 0.63
CA TRP A 416 -0.08 -14.77 1.66
C TRP A 416 1.34 -14.89 2.23
N THR A 417 1.85 -16.10 2.48
CA THR A 417 3.24 -16.29 2.95
C THR A 417 4.26 -15.72 1.95
N LEU A 418 4.09 -15.98 0.65
CA LEU A 418 4.98 -15.42 -0.38
C LEU A 418 4.87 -13.91 -0.47
N GLY A 419 3.65 -13.37 -0.47
CA GLY A 419 3.44 -11.92 -0.50
C GLY A 419 4.04 -11.21 0.73
N ASP A 420 3.86 -11.79 1.91
CA ASP A 420 4.42 -11.27 3.16
C ASP A 420 5.95 -11.22 3.11
N ILE A 421 6.62 -12.24 2.57
CA ILE A 421 8.09 -12.22 2.36
C ILE A 421 8.48 -11.02 1.49
N GLY A 422 7.77 -10.80 0.38
CA GLY A 422 8.04 -9.66 -0.52
C GLY A 422 7.90 -8.31 0.18
N VAL A 423 6.78 -8.09 0.88
CA VAL A 423 6.51 -6.86 1.63
C VAL A 423 7.59 -6.61 2.69
N GLY A 424 7.89 -7.63 3.50
CA GLY A 424 8.83 -7.49 4.61
C GLY A 424 10.27 -7.22 4.15
N LEU A 425 10.74 -7.88 3.09
CA LEU A 425 12.06 -7.60 2.51
C LEU A 425 12.17 -6.15 2.02
N MET A 426 11.13 -5.66 1.33
CA MET A 426 11.11 -4.27 0.87
C MET A 426 11.09 -3.29 2.05
N ALA A 427 10.27 -3.54 3.08
CA ALA A 427 10.18 -2.71 4.28
C ALA A 427 11.51 -2.61 5.03
N TRP A 428 12.22 -3.72 5.24
CA TRP A 428 13.56 -3.71 5.86
C TRP A 428 14.52 -2.77 5.13
N LEU A 429 14.63 -2.92 3.82
CA LEU A 429 15.55 -2.12 3.02
C LEU A 429 15.14 -0.64 3.00
N ASN A 430 13.85 -0.37 2.84
CA ASN A 430 13.38 0.99 2.67
C ASN A 430 13.40 1.79 3.97
N LEU A 431 12.93 1.23 5.09
CA LEU A 431 12.93 1.90 6.40
C LEU A 431 14.34 2.32 6.80
N ILE A 432 15.34 1.45 6.58
CA ILE A 432 16.75 1.77 6.82
C ILE A 432 17.19 2.93 5.91
N ALA A 433 16.85 2.90 4.62
CA ALA A 433 17.24 3.94 3.68
C ALA A 433 16.68 5.32 4.06
N ILE A 434 15.39 5.40 4.41
CA ILE A 434 14.75 6.68 4.76
C ILE A 434 15.22 7.20 6.13
N LEU A 435 15.52 6.31 7.08
CA LEU A 435 16.16 6.68 8.35
C LEU A 435 17.55 7.27 8.14
N LEU A 436 18.34 6.75 7.20
CA LEU A 436 19.67 7.30 6.90
C LEU A 436 19.60 8.64 6.15
N LEU A 437 18.56 8.87 5.36
CA LEU A 437 18.40 10.08 4.53
C LEU A 437 17.56 11.20 5.15
N HIS A 438 16.90 10.95 6.29
CA HIS A 438 15.90 11.86 6.86
C HIS A 438 16.37 13.31 7.06
N LYS A 439 17.66 13.54 7.36
CA LYS A 439 18.20 14.88 7.65
C LYS A 439 18.02 15.84 6.47
N LYS A 440 18.18 15.36 5.24
CA LYS A 440 17.97 16.17 4.03
C LYS A 440 16.50 16.51 3.85
N VAL A 441 15.62 15.53 4.04
CA VAL A 441 14.17 15.71 3.96
C VAL A 441 13.69 16.73 4.97
N LEU A 442 14.21 16.67 6.19
CA LEU A 442 13.89 17.63 7.23
C LEU A 442 14.29 19.05 6.85
N ALA A 443 15.50 19.26 6.30
CA ALA A 443 15.93 20.60 5.88
C ALA A 443 14.98 21.20 4.82
N ILE A 444 14.53 20.36 3.88
CA ILE A 444 13.55 20.74 2.85
C ILE A 444 12.14 20.96 3.46
N TYR A 445 11.77 20.19 4.48
CA TYR A 445 10.52 20.38 5.20
C TYR A 445 10.49 21.68 6.03
N ASP A 446 11.61 22.03 6.66
CA ASP A 446 11.74 23.31 7.37
C ASP A 446 11.65 24.49 6.39
N ASP A 447 12.29 24.39 5.21
CA ASP A 447 12.16 25.37 4.12
C ASP A 447 10.71 25.54 3.65
N TYR A 448 10.02 24.41 3.39
CA TYR A 448 8.61 24.41 3.02
C TYR A 448 7.74 25.18 4.03
N ARG A 449 7.95 24.91 5.32
CA ARG A 449 7.20 25.57 6.40
C ARG A 449 7.55 27.04 6.55
N GLU A 450 8.79 27.45 6.30
CA GLU A 450 9.18 28.85 6.27
C GLU A 450 8.45 29.60 5.16
N GLN A 451 8.39 29.02 3.95
CA GLN A 451 7.67 29.61 2.82
C GLN A 451 6.15 29.68 3.09
N GLN A 452 5.55 28.62 3.65
CA GLN A 452 4.14 28.63 4.07
C GLN A 452 3.85 29.71 5.13
N LYS A 453 4.70 29.87 6.14
CA LYS A 453 4.56 30.92 7.17
C LYS A 453 4.65 32.32 6.56
N ALA A 454 5.46 32.49 5.53
CA ALA A 454 5.55 33.71 4.74
C ALA A 454 4.36 33.91 3.77
N LYS A 455 3.36 33.02 3.78
CA LYS A 455 2.18 33.02 2.90
C LYS A 455 2.55 32.98 1.40
N LYS A 456 3.67 32.34 1.06
CA LYS A 456 4.09 32.08 -0.32
C LYS A 456 3.64 30.70 -0.75
N ASP A 457 3.45 30.50 -2.06
CA ASP A 457 3.39 29.14 -2.59
C ASP A 457 4.81 28.54 -2.56
N PRO A 458 5.04 27.43 -1.84
CA PRO A 458 6.39 26.89 -1.70
C PRO A 458 6.96 26.40 -3.02
N ILE A 459 8.17 26.85 -3.33
CA ILE A 459 8.96 26.42 -4.48
C ILE A 459 10.33 25.99 -3.98
N PHE A 460 10.76 24.78 -4.35
CA PHE A 460 12.05 24.27 -3.91
C PHE A 460 13.16 24.72 -4.86
N ASN A 461 14.29 25.18 -4.30
CA ASN A 461 15.49 25.50 -5.04
C ASN A 461 16.72 24.86 -4.37
N ASN A 462 17.32 23.89 -5.06
CA ASN A 462 18.47 23.16 -4.56
C ASN A 462 19.74 24.03 -4.46
N ASP A 463 19.82 25.16 -5.15
CA ASP A 463 20.98 26.06 -5.07
C ASP A 463 21.14 26.68 -3.66
N LYS A 464 20.05 26.72 -2.87
CA LYS A 464 20.08 27.12 -1.45
C LYS A 464 20.78 26.09 -0.56
N PHE A 465 20.69 24.80 -0.91
CA PHE A 465 21.16 23.69 -0.07
C PHE A 465 22.41 23.00 -0.61
N ASN A 466 22.66 23.09 -1.91
CA ASN A 466 23.73 22.40 -2.63
C ASN A 466 23.73 20.88 -2.36
N PHE A 467 22.54 20.26 -2.29
CA PHE A 467 22.49 18.82 -2.16
C PHE A 467 22.95 18.16 -3.47
N PRO A 468 23.81 17.14 -3.40
CA PRO A 468 24.33 16.49 -4.59
C PRO A 468 23.23 15.66 -5.28
N ASN A 469 23.35 15.53 -6.61
CA ASN A 469 22.51 14.65 -7.43
C ASN A 469 21.02 15.01 -7.42
N MET A 470 20.71 16.32 -7.38
CA MET A 470 19.35 16.89 -7.41
C MET A 470 19.22 17.95 -8.51
N GLU A 471 19.76 17.68 -9.69
CA GLU A 471 19.90 18.66 -10.78
C GLU A 471 18.57 19.20 -11.29
N LEU A 472 17.49 18.41 -11.22
CA LEU A 472 16.14 18.84 -11.60
C LEU A 472 15.59 19.99 -10.75
N TRP A 473 16.17 20.22 -9.57
CA TRP A 473 15.69 21.19 -8.59
C TRP A 473 16.55 22.46 -8.51
N SER A 474 17.54 22.63 -9.40
CA SER A 474 18.37 23.85 -9.49
C SER A 474 17.76 24.89 -10.43
N LYS A 475 18.03 26.19 -10.20
CA LYS A 475 17.42 27.30 -10.97
C LYS A 475 17.57 27.18 -12.48
N LYS A 476 18.69 26.61 -12.95
CA LYS A 476 18.96 26.40 -14.39
C LYS A 476 17.91 25.54 -15.10
N ASN A 477 17.10 24.78 -14.35
CA ASN A 477 16.03 23.91 -14.85
C ASN A 477 14.63 24.36 -14.37
N SER A 478 14.51 25.41 -13.54
CA SER A 478 13.21 25.86 -13.00
C SER A 478 12.43 26.78 -13.94
N ASP A 479 13.08 27.39 -14.93
CA ASP A 479 12.42 28.26 -15.92
C ASP A 479 11.44 27.50 -16.85
N THR A 480 11.39 26.17 -16.74
CA THR A 480 10.40 25.30 -17.42
C THR A 480 9.27 24.80 -16.50
N LEU A 481 9.21 25.23 -15.23
CA LEU A 481 8.24 24.75 -14.22
C LEU A 481 7.20 25.81 -13.80
N ASN A 482 7.14 26.96 -14.51
CA ASN A 482 6.14 28.01 -14.29
C ASN A 482 5.02 27.98 -15.32
#